data_AF-A0A838IEV9-F1
#
_entry.id   AF-A0A838IEV9-F1
#
_cell.length_a   1.000
_cell.length_b   1.000
_cell.length_c   1.000
_cell.angle_alpha   90.00
_cell.angle_beta   90.00
_cell.angle_gamma   90.00
#
_symmetry.space_group_name_H-M   'P 1'
#
loop_
_entity.id
_entity.type
_entity.pdbx_description
1 polymer ?
#
loop_
_entity_poly.entity_id
_entity_poly.type
_entity_poly.pdbx_seq_one_letter_code
_entity_poly.pdbx_strand_id
1 'polypeptide(L)'
;MSSRASLTTSGMIAVSKDLLNNPVRRAILERNALTAALIVLIQAAKTNLVKLSRDEGELRQRLQEIIAELARRDQIHDRVARGMYRGLESAADCAASPELAAPFIAARDSLLPEGLSINMMSYLDQSGNAVRVAERATPAIRDVLSQIQMGAQNLEQVLDSWLENAAVMGELVSERSTLRGDTDETRVSANDLRMARIRWIQVINTLLSTLNLIDIPADDRRRLLSNLQAAEARAAKTRPGEQRTTESTTDPAIPNATDDAPNHDPLPIADEPDLESLLAVEEERV
;
A
#
# COMPACT_ATOMS: atom_id res chain seq x y z
N MET A 1 2.36 29.74 13.97
CA MET A 1 1.40 29.10 13.01
C MET A 1 -0.03 29.37 13.45
N SER A 2 -0.92 29.80 12.55
CA SER A 2 -2.32 30.09 12.87
C SER A 2 -3.06 28.84 13.37
N SER A 3 -3.82 28.95 14.46
CA SER A 3 -4.64 27.88 15.07
C SER A 3 -5.55 27.15 14.07
N ARG A 4 -5.94 27.83 12.99
CA ARG A 4 -6.80 27.30 11.91
C ARG A 4 -6.17 26.18 11.09
N ALA A 5 -4.84 26.15 10.98
CA ALA A 5 -4.13 25.13 10.21
C ALA A 5 -4.27 23.73 10.81
N SER A 6 -4.52 23.63 12.13
CA SER A 6 -4.70 22.35 12.82
C SER A 6 -6.13 21.79 12.77
N LEU A 7 -7.10 22.49 12.18
CA LEU A 7 -8.44 21.91 12.01
C LEU A 7 -8.37 20.71 11.06
N THR A 8 -9.16 19.67 11.35
CA THR A 8 -9.39 18.58 10.41
C THR A 8 -10.27 19.07 9.26
N THR A 9 -10.25 18.35 8.12
CA THR A 9 -11.12 18.67 6.97
C THR A 9 -12.60 18.68 7.39
N SER A 10 -13.02 17.70 8.20
CA SER A 10 -14.37 17.65 8.78
C SER A 10 -14.66 18.85 9.68
N GLY A 11 -13.69 19.30 10.47
CA GLY A 11 -13.81 20.52 11.27
C GLY A 11 -13.99 21.78 10.42
N MET A 12 -13.22 21.92 9.33
CA MET A 12 -13.35 23.02 8.37
C MET A 12 -14.74 23.03 7.71
N ILE A 13 -15.23 21.86 7.27
CA ILE A 13 -16.57 21.70 6.67
C ILE A 13 -17.67 22.06 7.68
N ALA A 14 -17.55 21.61 8.93
CA ALA A 14 -18.53 21.89 9.98
C ALA A 14 -18.62 23.40 10.28
N VAL A 15 -17.48 24.08 10.41
CA VAL A 15 -17.43 25.54 10.61
C VAL A 15 -18.06 26.27 9.42
N SER A 16 -17.72 25.92 8.19
CA SER A 16 -18.34 26.54 7.01
C SER A 16 -19.84 26.28 6.93
N LYS A 17 -20.30 25.06 7.24
CA LYS A 17 -21.74 24.72 7.24
C LYS A 17 -22.50 25.60 8.22
N ASP A 18 -21.98 25.79 9.42
CA ASP A 18 -22.62 26.62 10.43
C ASP A 18 -22.63 28.10 10.05
N LEU A 19 -21.52 28.66 9.54
CA LEU A 19 -21.49 30.04 9.03
C LEU A 19 -22.53 30.29 7.92
N LEU A 20 -22.74 29.31 7.03
CA LEU A 20 -23.60 29.44 5.87
C LEU A 20 -25.08 29.13 6.15
N ASN A 21 -25.37 28.20 7.07
CA ASN A 21 -26.71 27.65 7.24
C ASN A 21 -27.36 28.04 8.57
N ASN A 22 -26.61 28.56 9.55
CA ASN A 22 -27.19 29.07 10.78
C ASN A 22 -27.85 30.43 10.47
N PRO A 23 -29.18 30.59 10.65
CA PRO A 23 -29.89 31.79 10.22
C PRO A 23 -29.38 33.06 10.92
N VAL A 24 -28.96 32.95 12.18
CA VAL A 24 -28.42 34.09 12.94
C VAL A 24 -27.07 34.52 12.37
N ARG A 25 -26.14 33.58 12.17
CA ARG A 25 -24.80 33.88 11.63
C ARG A 25 -24.90 34.36 10.18
N ARG A 26 -25.79 33.77 9.40
CA ARG A 26 -26.05 34.14 8.02
C ARG A 26 -26.55 35.57 7.91
N ALA A 27 -27.54 35.93 8.73
CA ALA A 27 -28.06 37.30 8.79
C ALA A 27 -26.97 38.30 9.18
N ILE A 28 -26.07 37.95 10.11
CA ILE A 28 -24.93 38.82 10.47
C ILE A 28 -24.00 39.04 9.27
N LEU A 29 -23.68 37.99 8.50
CA LEU A 29 -22.83 38.11 7.31
C LEU A 29 -23.47 38.94 6.20
N GLU A 30 -24.79 38.85 6.03
CA GLU A 30 -25.52 39.54 4.96
C GLU A 30 -25.72 41.04 5.22
N ARG A 31 -25.64 41.50 6.47
CA ARG A 31 -25.82 42.92 6.84
C ARG A 31 -24.78 43.87 6.24
N ASN A 32 -23.59 43.37 5.91
CA ASN A 32 -22.52 44.18 5.33
C ASN A 32 -22.09 43.62 3.98
N ALA A 33 -21.98 44.48 2.97
CA ALA A 33 -21.65 44.08 1.60
C ALA A 33 -20.32 43.31 1.50
N LEU A 34 -19.31 43.67 2.30
CA LEU A 34 -18.00 43.01 2.28
C LEU A 34 -18.07 41.58 2.82
N THR A 35 -18.80 41.35 3.91
CA THR A 35 -18.99 40.00 4.47
C THR A 35 -19.98 39.18 3.66
N ALA A 36 -20.98 39.82 3.04
CA ALA A 36 -21.93 39.17 2.14
C ALA A 36 -21.23 38.60 0.91
N ALA A 37 -20.27 39.33 0.32
CA ALA A 37 -19.48 38.84 -0.80
C ALA A 37 -18.66 37.58 -0.45
N LEU A 38 -18.20 37.45 0.81
CA LEU A 38 -17.42 36.29 1.25
C LEU A 38 -18.25 35.01 1.39
N ILE A 39 -19.57 35.09 1.47
CA ILE A 39 -20.45 33.93 1.54
C ILE A 39 -20.23 32.99 0.35
N VAL A 40 -20.11 33.55 -0.85
CA VAL A 40 -19.87 32.76 -2.08
C VAL A 40 -18.52 32.04 -2.00
N LEU A 41 -17.49 32.70 -1.48
CA LEU A 41 -16.16 32.12 -1.31
C LEU A 41 -16.13 31.02 -0.24
N ILE A 42 -16.83 31.20 0.88
CA ILE A 42 -16.95 30.20 1.94
C ILE A 42 -17.71 28.97 1.42
N GLN A 43 -18.78 29.18 0.65
CA GLN A 43 -19.54 28.11 0.01
C GLN A 43 -18.68 27.35 -1.00
N ALA A 44 -17.94 28.05 -1.86
CA ALA A 44 -17.05 27.42 -2.83
C ALA A 44 -15.95 26.60 -2.14
N ALA A 45 -15.30 27.15 -1.11
CA ALA A 45 -14.27 26.45 -0.34
C ALA A 45 -14.84 25.19 0.36
N LYS A 46 -16.03 25.28 0.97
CA LYS A 46 -16.73 24.13 1.58
C LYS A 46 -17.06 23.06 0.55
N THR A 47 -17.68 23.43 -0.57
CA THR A 47 -18.05 22.47 -1.62
C THR A 47 -16.81 21.74 -2.14
N ASN A 48 -15.70 22.46 -2.35
CA ASN A 48 -14.46 21.85 -2.80
C ASN A 48 -13.86 20.89 -1.76
N LEU A 49 -13.83 21.28 -0.48
CA LEU A 49 -13.39 20.38 0.60
C LEU A 49 -14.22 19.11 0.69
N VAL A 50 -15.55 19.21 0.60
CA VAL A 50 -16.45 18.04 0.63
C VAL A 50 -16.14 17.10 -0.54
N LYS A 51 -16.08 17.63 -1.76
CA LYS A 51 -15.79 16.85 -2.97
C LYS A 51 -14.45 16.11 -2.82
N LEU A 52 -13.36 16.84 -2.60
CA LEU A 52 -12.01 16.27 -2.53
C LEU A 52 -11.84 15.30 -1.36
N SER A 53 -12.52 15.52 -0.23
CA SER A 53 -12.48 14.59 0.91
C SER A 53 -13.17 13.27 0.63
N ARG A 54 -14.22 13.28 -0.19
CA ARG A 54 -14.91 12.06 -0.63
C ARG A 54 -14.03 11.29 -1.61
N ASP A 55 -13.52 11.98 -2.62
CA ASP A 55 -12.66 11.40 -3.65
C ASP A 55 -11.40 10.77 -3.02
N GLU A 56 -10.79 11.41 -2.01
CA GLU A 56 -9.66 10.86 -1.25
C GLU A 56 -10.06 9.59 -0.46
N GLY A 57 -11.25 9.57 0.14
CA GLY A 57 -11.76 8.43 0.88
C GLY A 57 -11.98 7.20 -0.02
N GLU A 58 -12.63 7.40 -1.16
CA GLU A 58 -12.86 6.36 -2.17
C GLU A 58 -11.53 5.82 -2.72
N LEU A 59 -10.57 6.71 -3.01
CA LEU A 59 -9.23 6.32 -3.43
C LEU A 59 -8.51 5.46 -2.40
N ARG A 60 -8.50 5.89 -1.12
CA ARG A 60 -7.86 5.13 -0.04
C ARG A 60 -8.50 3.76 0.13
N GLN A 61 -9.82 3.67 0.05
CA GLN A 61 -10.53 2.41 0.12
C GLN A 61 -10.09 1.48 -1.03
N ARG A 62 -10.09 1.97 -2.27
CA ARG A 62 -9.67 1.17 -3.43
C ARG A 62 -8.22 0.68 -3.31
N LEU A 63 -7.31 1.53 -2.83
CA LEU A 63 -5.92 1.14 -2.58
C LEU A 63 -5.82 0.02 -1.53
N GLN A 64 -6.62 0.06 -0.47
CA GLN A 64 -6.67 -1.01 0.54
C GLN A 64 -7.22 -2.31 -0.02
N GLU A 65 -8.27 -2.25 -0.83
CA GLU A 65 -8.85 -3.42 -1.52
C GLU A 65 -7.81 -4.09 -2.42
N ILE A 66 -7.06 -3.31 -3.21
CA ILE A 66 -6.00 -3.84 -4.07
C ILE A 66 -4.87 -4.48 -3.25
N ILE A 67 -4.44 -3.86 -2.16
CA ILE A 67 -3.40 -4.44 -1.27
C ILE A 67 -3.86 -5.77 -0.69
N ALA A 68 -5.10 -5.85 -0.21
CA ALA A 68 -5.66 -7.08 0.35
C ALA A 68 -5.83 -8.17 -0.72
N GLU A 69 -6.24 -7.81 -1.93
CA GLU A 69 -6.35 -8.76 -3.05
C GLU A 69 -4.98 -9.29 -3.47
N LEU A 70 -3.97 -8.41 -3.62
CA LEU A 70 -2.60 -8.81 -3.93
C LEU A 70 -2.05 -9.80 -2.90
N ALA A 71 -2.24 -9.54 -1.61
CA ALA A 71 -1.80 -10.45 -0.55
C ALA A 71 -2.49 -11.82 -0.63
N ARG A 72 -3.80 -11.87 -0.96
CA ARG A 72 -4.50 -13.14 -1.15
C ARG A 72 -4.00 -13.91 -2.37
N ARG A 73 -3.73 -13.21 -3.47
CA ARG A 73 -3.24 -13.82 -4.72
C ARG A 73 -1.81 -14.30 -4.61
N ASP A 74 -0.98 -13.59 -3.87
CA ASP A 74 0.38 -13.98 -3.54
C ASP A 74 0.41 -15.31 -2.76
N GLN A 75 -0.45 -15.47 -1.75
CA GLN A 75 -0.59 -16.75 -1.05
C GLN A 75 -0.99 -17.90 -1.97
N ILE A 76 -1.85 -17.64 -2.96
CA ILE A 76 -2.25 -18.64 -3.98
C ILE A 76 -1.06 -18.95 -4.89
N HIS A 77 -0.39 -17.94 -5.42
CA HIS A 77 0.80 -18.06 -6.27
C HIS A 77 1.84 -18.95 -5.60
N ASP A 78 2.20 -18.63 -4.37
CA ASP A 78 3.17 -19.35 -3.54
C ASP A 78 2.80 -20.80 -3.28
N ARG A 79 1.54 -21.03 -2.87
CA ARG A 79 1.05 -22.37 -2.59
C ARG A 79 1.09 -23.23 -3.85
N VAL A 80 0.67 -22.68 -4.99
CA VAL A 80 0.62 -23.40 -6.25
C VAL A 80 2.02 -23.64 -6.81
N ALA A 81 2.93 -22.67 -6.73
CA ALA A 81 4.34 -22.84 -7.08
C ALA A 81 4.99 -24.01 -6.30
N ARG A 82 4.77 -24.07 -4.98
CA ARG A 82 5.24 -25.20 -4.15
C ARG A 82 4.59 -26.52 -4.58
N GLY A 83 3.30 -26.50 -4.90
CA GLY A 83 2.56 -27.67 -5.38
C GLY A 83 3.12 -28.22 -6.69
N MET A 84 3.38 -27.34 -7.67
CA MET A 84 3.97 -27.71 -8.95
C MET A 84 5.38 -28.27 -8.80
N TYR A 85 6.24 -27.58 -8.06
CA TYR A 85 7.61 -28.02 -7.81
C TYR A 85 7.65 -29.41 -7.19
N ARG A 86 6.91 -29.60 -6.08
CA ARG A 86 6.88 -30.87 -5.34
C ARG A 86 6.15 -31.98 -6.10
N GLY A 87 5.14 -31.63 -6.90
CA GLY A 87 4.42 -32.60 -7.73
C GLY A 87 5.33 -33.22 -8.80
N LEU A 88 6.15 -32.40 -9.47
CA LEU A 88 7.13 -32.86 -10.44
C LEU A 88 8.25 -33.67 -9.78
N GLU A 89 8.75 -33.22 -8.63
CA GLU A 89 9.75 -33.95 -7.85
C GLU A 89 9.23 -35.32 -7.41
N SER A 90 8.02 -35.38 -6.84
CA SER A 90 7.40 -36.65 -6.46
C SER A 90 7.17 -37.58 -7.65
N ALA A 91 6.78 -37.06 -8.82
CA ALA A 91 6.60 -37.86 -10.03
C ALA A 91 7.93 -38.45 -10.52
N ALA A 92 9.02 -37.67 -10.44
CA ALA A 92 10.36 -38.14 -10.77
C ALA A 92 10.83 -39.24 -9.81
N ASP A 93 10.66 -39.05 -8.50
CA ASP A 93 11.10 -39.99 -7.47
C ASP A 93 10.34 -41.33 -7.51
N CYS A 94 9.08 -41.31 -7.93
CA CYS A 94 8.25 -42.51 -8.08
C CYS A 94 8.42 -43.21 -9.43
N ALA A 95 9.19 -42.65 -10.38
CA ALA A 95 9.37 -43.27 -11.68
C ALA A 95 10.20 -44.56 -11.57
N ALA A 96 9.84 -45.58 -12.36
CA ALA A 96 10.46 -46.91 -12.26
C ALA A 96 11.91 -46.96 -12.76
N SER A 97 12.37 -45.94 -13.50
CA SER A 97 13.73 -45.83 -13.97
C SER A 97 14.15 -44.36 -14.16
N PRO A 98 15.46 -44.06 -14.20
CA PRO A 98 15.96 -42.71 -14.47
C PRO A 98 15.45 -42.12 -15.79
N GLU A 99 15.29 -42.95 -16.83
CA GLU A 99 14.80 -42.52 -18.14
C GLU A 99 13.33 -42.06 -18.08
N LEU A 100 12.51 -42.70 -17.23
CA LEU A 100 11.13 -42.30 -17.01
C LEU A 100 11.00 -41.09 -16.07
N ALA A 101 11.99 -40.85 -15.20
CA ALA A 101 12.06 -39.67 -14.34
C ALA A 101 12.45 -38.40 -15.10
N ALA A 102 13.32 -38.54 -16.12
CA ALA A 102 13.95 -37.42 -16.83
C ALA A 102 12.97 -36.35 -17.36
N PRO A 103 11.79 -36.70 -17.95
CA PRO A 103 10.83 -35.70 -18.42
C PRO A 103 10.28 -34.81 -17.30
N PHE A 104 10.03 -35.35 -16.11
CA PHE A 104 9.52 -34.59 -14.97
C PHE A 104 10.55 -33.61 -14.43
N ILE A 105 11.81 -34.06 -14.34
CA ILE A 105 12.94 -33.21 -13.93
C ILE A 105 13.13 -32.07 -14.94
N ALA A 106 13.17 -32.39 -16.23
CA ALA A 106 13.32 -31.39 -17.29
C ALA A 106 12.17 -30.37 -17.30
N ALA A 107 10.92 -30.82 -17.10
CA ALA A 107 9.77 -29.93 -16.99
C ALA A 107 9.90 -29.00 -15.76
N ARG A 108 10.30 -29.52 -14.60
CA ARG A 108 10.52 -28.73 -13.38
C ARG A 108 11.58 -27.66 -13.60
N ASP A 109 12.74 -28.03 -14.11
CA ASP A 109 13.88 -27.13 -14.24
C ASP A 109 13.64 -26.09 -15.35
N SER A 110 12.84 -26.42 -16.36
CA SER A 110 12.40 -25.46 -17.39
C SER A 110 11.39 -24.45 -16.84
N LEU A 111 10.34 -24.90 -16.14
CA LEU A 111 9.30 -24.03 -15.62
C LEU A 111 9.76 -23.22 -14.40
N LEU A 112 10.59 -23.81 -13.55
CA LEU A 112 11.01 -23.28 -12.26
C LEU A 112 12.55 -23.32 -12.12
N PRO A 113 13.32 -22.64 -13.00
CA PRO A 113 14.79 -22.74 -13.00
C PRO A 113 15.43 -22.22 -11.71
N GLU A 114 14.77 -21.28 -11.03
CA GLU A 114 15.22 -20.72 -9.75
C GLU A 114 14.62 -21.49 -8.55
N GLY A 115 13.96 -22.62 -8.80
CA GLY A 115 13.24 -23.41 -7.82
C GLY A 115 12.17 -22.60 -7.08
N LEU A 116 12.11 -22.76 -5.76
CA LEU A 116 11.11 -22.11 -4.91
C LEU A 116 11.46 -20.67 -4.50
N SER A 117 12.59 -20.13 -4.94
CA SER A 117 12.97 -18.74 -4.68
C SER A 117 12.01 -17.73 -5.34
N ILE A 118 11.25 -18.17 -6.35
CA ILE A 118 10.20 -17.38 -7.00
C ILE A 118 9.12 -16.87 -6.02
N ASN A 119 8.97 -17.50 -4.86
CA ASN A 119 8.03 -17.08 -3.81
C ASN A 119 8.52 -15.85 -3.04
N MET A 120 9.77 -15.44 -3.24
CA MET A 120 10.36 -14.24 -2.62
C MET A 120 10.31 -13.03 -3.56
N MET A 121 9.80 -13.20 -4.78
CA MET A 121 9.72 -12.13 -5.79
C MET A 121 8.70 -11.06 -5.40
N SER A 122 8.94 -9.83 -5.83
CA SER A 122 7.93 -8.77 -5.75
C SER A 122 6.72 -9.12 -6.63
N TYR A 123 5.54 -8.55 -6.36
CA TYR A 123 4.33 -8.83 -7.16
C TYR A 123 4.51 -8.52 -8.65
N LEU A 124 5.30 -7.49 -8.98
CA LEU A 124 5.61 -7.16 -10.37
C LEU A 124 6.49 -8.25 -11.00
N ASP A 125 7.53 -8.67 -10.29
CA ASP A 125 8.45 -9.70 -10.76
C ASP A 125 7.76 -11.06 -10.89
N GLN A 126 6.83 -11.40 -10.00
CA GLN A 126 6.00 -12.61 -10.11
C GLN A 126 5.18 -12.58 -11.40
N SER A 127 4.54 -11.45 -11.73
CA SER A 127 3.78 -11.30 -12.98
C SER A 127 4.67 -11.42 -14.22
N GLY A 128 5.86 -10.82 -14.20
CA GLY A 128 6.84 -10.94 -15.28
C GLY A 128 7.41 -12.36 -15.40
N ASN A 129 7.63 -13.03 -14.27
CA ASN A 129 8.09 -14.41 -14.24
C ASN A 129 7.04 -15.35 -14.86
N ALA A 130 5.75 -15.15 -14.54
CA ALA A 130 4.67 -15.95 -15.13
C ALA A 130 4.63 -15.86 -16.65
N VAL A 131 4.89 -14.68 -17.24
CA VAL A 131 5.03 -14.54 -18.71
C VAL A 131 6.15 -15.43 -19.24
N ARG A 132 7.33 -15.41 -18.60
CA ARG A 132 8.45 -16.29 -19.01
C ARG A 132 8.12 -17.76 -18.84
N VAL A 133 7.41 -18.14 -17.78
CA VAL A 133 6.98 -19.53 -17.56
C VAL A 133 5.99 -19.96 -18.65
N ALA A 134 5.05 -19.09 -19.03
CA ALA A 134 4.11 -19.37 -20.11
C ALA A 134 4.83 -19.63 -21.45
N GLU A 135 5.87 -18.85 -21.76
CA GLU A 135 6.71 -19.07 -22.95
C GLU A 135 7.48 -20.39 -22.91
N ARG A 136 7.92 -20.82 -21.71
CA ARG A 136 8.64 -22.09 -21.51
C ARG A 136 7.71 -23.30 -21.47
N ALA A 137 6.41 -23.12 -21.23
CA ALA A 137 5.40 -24.18 -21.18
C ALA A 137 5.04 -24.71 -22.58
N THR A 138 6.04 -25.27 -23.27
CA THR A 138 5.91 -25.90 -24.59
C THR A 138 4.88 -27.05 -24.57
N PRO A 139 4.34 -27.46 -25.74
CA PRO A 139 3.42 -28.59 -25.82
C PRO A 139 3.97 -29.87 -25.16
N ALA A 140 5.25 -30.17 -25.36
CA ALA A 140 5.88 -31.35 -24.75
C ALA A 140 5.91 -31.28 -23.22
N ILE A 141 6.14 -30.09 -22.65
CA ILE A 141 6.10 -29.89 -21.19
C ILE A 141 4.66 -30.02 -20.70
N ARG A 142 3.69 -29.42 -21.40
CA ARG A 142 2.27 -29.54 -21.06
C ARG A 142 1.78 -30.99 -21.07
N ASP A 143 2.21 -31.78 -22.06
CA ASP A 143 1.92 -33.21 -22.12
C ASP A 143 2.46 -33.95 -20.88
N VAL A 144 3.67 -33.61 -20.40
CA VAL A 144 4.22 -34.16 -19.15
C VAL A 144 3.39 -33.74 -17.94
N LEU A 145 3.02 -32.46 -17.83
CA LEU A 145 2.20 -31.96 -16.73
C LEU A 145 0.81 -32.62 -16.66
N SER A 146 0.21 -32.91 -17.82
CA SER A 146 -1.11 -33.53 -17.93
C SER A 146 -1.18 -34.94 -17.31
N GLN A 147 -0.04 -35.63 -17.21
CA GLN A 147 0.08 -36.98 -16.67
C GLN A 147 0.03 -37.01 -15.14
N ILE A 148 0.34 -35.89 -14.47
CA ILE A 148 0.40 -35.81 -13.01
C ILE A 148 -0.96 -35.37 -12.48
N GLN A 149 -1.62 -36.23 -11.71
CA GLN A 149 -2.92 -35.95 -11.08
C GLN A 149 -2.74 -35.33 -9.69
N MET A 150 -3.47 -34.24 -9.44
CA MET A 150 -3.49 -33.47 -8.18
C MET A 150 -4.94 -33.33 -7.71
N GLY A 151 -5.47 -34.40 -7.11
CA GLY A 151 -6.87 -34.45 -6.68
C GLY A 151 -7.82 -34.51 -7.89
N ALA A 152 -8.62 -33.46 -8.08
CA ALA A 152 -9.61 -33.40 -9.18
C ALA A 152 -9.06 -32.75 -10.46
N GLN A 153 -7.82 -32.26 -10.44
CA GLN A 153 -7.17 -31.57 -11.56
C GLN A 153 -5.83 -32.23 -11.89
N ASN A 154 -5.31 -32.02 -13.09
CA ASN A 154 -3.92 -32.37 -13.43
C ASN A 154 -2.99 -31.16 -13.27
N LEU A 155 -1.67 -31.39 -13.35
CA LEU A 155 -0.70 -30.32 -13.12
C LEU A 155 -0.69 -29.25 -14.22
N GLU A 156 -1.17 -29.57 -15.42
CA GLU A 156 -1.34 -28.60 -16.50
C GLU A 156 -2.43 -27.58 -16.16
N GLN A 157 -3.58 -28.04 -15.67
CA GLN A 157 -4.68 -27.16 -15.22
C GLN A 157 -4.26 -26.29 -14.03
N VAL A 158 -3.39 -26.83 -13.16
CA VAL A 158 -2.79 -26.09 -12.04
C VAL A 158 -1.85 -25.00 -12.57
N LEU A 159 -1.04 -25.28 -13.58
CA LEU A 159 -0.19 -24.28 -14.24
C LEU A 159 -1.02 -23.15 -14.85
N ASP A 160 -2.09 -23.49 -15.59
CA ASP A 160 -2.94 -22.47 -16.21
C ASP A 160 -3.58 -21.55 -15.15
N SER A 161 -4.08 -22.14 -14.05
CA SER A 161 -4.63 -21.37 -12.91
C SER A 161 -3.57 -20.46 -12.26
N TRP A 162 -2.31 -20.90 -12.20
CA TRP A 162 -1.21 -20.12 -11.66
C TRP A 162 -0.86 -18.93 -12.56
N LEU A 163 -0.82 -19.14 -13.88
CA LEU A 163 -0.57 -18.11 -14.88
C LEU A 163 -1.68 -17.06 -14.90
N GLU A 164 -2.95 -17.49 -14.86
CA GLU A 164 -4.11 -16.59 -14.75
C GLU A 164 -4.05 -15.74 -13.47
N ASN A 165 -3.70 -16.35 -12.34
CA ASN A 165 -3.56 -15.62 -11.09
C ASN A 165 -2.47 -14.54 -11.17
N ALA A 166 -1.31 -14.86 -11.75
CA ALA A 166 -0.21 -13.91 -11.92
C ALA A 166 -0.54 -12.77 -12.90
N ALA A 167 -1.31 -13.04 -13.95
CA ALA A 167 -1.80 -12.01 -14.87
C ALA A 167 -2.68 -10.98 -14.14
N VAL A 168 -3.62 -11.44 -13.30
CA VAL A 168 -4.45 -10.55 -12.48
C VAL A 168 -3.61 -9.76 -11.47
N MET A 169 -2.56 -10.37 -10.89
CA MET A 169 -1.63 -9.63 -10.03
C MET A 169 -0.94 -8.48 -10.79
N GLY A 170 -0.54 -8.70 -12.05
CA GLY A 170 0.02 -7.67 -12.91
C GLY A 170 -0.94 -6.49 -13.14
N GLU A 171 -2.21 -6.78 -13.43
CA GLU A 171 -3.26 -5.76 -13.57
C GLU A 171 -3.45 -4.94 -12.28
N LEU A 172 -3.50 -5.61 -11.12
CA LEU A 172 -3.65 -4.96 -9.82
C LEU A 172 -2.43 -4.10 -9.44
N VAL A 173 -1.22 -4.52 -9.79
CA VAL A 173 0.00 -3.72 -9.59
C VAL A 173 -0.04 -2.46 -10.46
N SER A 174 -0.46 -2.59 -11.71
CA SER A 174 -0.63 -1.46 -12.64
C SER A 174 -1.69 -0.47 -12.15
N GLU A 175 -2.85 -0.99 -11.72
CA GLU A 175 -3.90 -0.17 -11.11
C GLU A 175 -3.39 0.54 -9.85
N ARG A 176 -2.67 -0.16 -8.98
CA ARG A 176 -2.08 0.43 -7.76
C ARG A 176 -1.11 1.57 -8.09
N SER A 177 -0.27 1.42 -9.10
CA SER A 177 0.68 2.47 -9.52
C SER A 177 -0.06 3.69 -10.07
N THR A 178 -1.05 3.46 -10.94
CA THR A 178 -1.95 4.51 -11.45
C THR A 178 -2.65 5.24 -10.29
N LEU A 179 -3.16 4.47 -9.31
CA LEU A 179 -3.84 5.00 -8.14
C LEU A 179 -2.90 5.64 -7.10
N ARG A 180 -1.58 5.47 -7.20
CA ARG A 180 -0.60 6.21 -6.39
C ARG A 180 -0.14 7.50 -7.05
N GLY A 181 -0.42 7.67 -8.35
CA GLY A 181 -0.11 8.89 -9.09
C GLY A 181 1.29 8.89 -9.70
N ASP A 182 1.86 7.73 -10.00
CA ASP A 182 3.13 7.66 -10.76
C ASP A 182 2.95 8.15 -12.21
N THR A 183 1.71 8.29 -12.72
CA THR A 183 1.42 8.50 -14.15
C THR A 183 0.27 9.45 -14.51
N ASP A 184 -0.48 10.02 -13.55
CA ASP A 184 -1.69 10.83 -13.87
C ASP A 184 -1.74 12.19 -13.16
N GLU A 185 -1.49 13.26 -13.92
CA GLU A 185 -1.55 14.66 -13.49
C GLU A 185 -2.99 15.20 -13.32
N THR A 186 -4.00 14.48 -13.80
CA THR A 186 -5.41 14.95 -13.78
C THR A 186 -6.20 14.48 -12.55
N ARG A 187 -5.58 13.65 -11.71
CA ARG A 187 -6.22 12.97 -10.59
C ARG A 187 -6.21 13.80 -9.32
N VAL A 188 -7.30 13.72 -8.55
CA VAL A 188 -7.39 14.33 -7.21
C VAL A 188 -6.32 13.70 -6.31
N SER A 189 -5.23 14.44 -6.14
CA SER A 189 -4.08 14.06 -5.34
C SER A 189 -4.30 14.46 -3.86
N ALA A 190 -3.52 13.87 -2.96
CA ALA A 190 -3.44 14.36 -1.58
C ALA A 190 -2.99 15.84 -1.53
N ASN A 191 -2.29 16.31 -2.57
CA ASN A 191 -1.94 17.71 -2.74
C ASN A 191 -3.17 18.60 -3.03
N ASP A 192 -4.16 18.12 -3.79
CA ASP A 192 -5.38 18.89 -4.07
C ASP A 192 -6.21 19.13 -2.81
N LEU A 193 -6.36 18.12 -1.96
CA LEU A 193 -7.03 18.31 -0.67
C LEU A 193 -6.24 19.28 0.23
N ARG A 194 -4.91 19.20 0.23
CA ARG A 194 -4.05 20.14 0.96
C ARG A 194 -4.25 21.57 0.45
N MET A 195 -4.26 21.77 -0.86
CA MET A 195 -4.51 23.07 -1.49
C MET A 195 -5.91 23.60 -1.20
N ALA A 196 -6.93 22.73 -1.19
CA ALA A 196 -8.29 23.11 -0.80
C ALA A 196 -8.37 23.55 0.67
N ARG A 197 -7.65 22.89 1.58
CA ARG A 197 -7.52 23.32 2.99
C ARG A 197 -6.83 24.68 3.09
N ILE A 198 -5.76 24.91 2.34
CA ILE A 198 -5.07 26.21 2.29
C ILE A 198 -6.02 27.31 1.80
N ARG A 199 -6.77 27.05 0.72
CA ARG A 199 -7.76 27.99 0.18
C ARG A 199 -8.86 28.29 1.19
N TRP A 200 -9.34 27.28 1.92
CA TRP A 200 -10.29 27.50 3.02
C TRP A 200 -9.70 28.39 4.11
N ILE A 201 -8.46 28.15 4.55
CA ILE A 201 -7.77 28.97 5.55
C ILE A 201 -7.68 30.42 5.07
N GLN A 202 -7.32 30.65 3.80
CA GLN A 202 -7.27 31.98 3.20
C GLN A 202 -8.63 32.68 3.25
N VAL A 203 -9.71 32.01 2.82
CA VAL A 203 -11.07 32.58 2.85
C VAL A 203 -11.49 32.95 4.28
N ILE A 204 -11.21 32.10 5.27
CA ILE A 204 -11.53 32.39 6.67
C ILE A 204 -10.66 33.53 7.23
N ASN A 205 -9.37 33.61 6.87
CA ASN A 205 -8.53 34.73 7.25
C ASN A 205 -9.02 36.05 6.64
N THR A 206 -9.49 36.03 5.39
CA THR A 206 -10.13 37.19 4.76
C THR A 206 -11.39 37.59 5.51
N LEU A 207 -12.25 36.64 5.88
CA LEU A 207 -13.43 36.92 6.71
C LEU A 207 -13.06 37.59 8.03
N LEU A 208 -12.08 37.05 8.76
CA LEU A 208 -11.63 37.63 10.03
C LEU A 208 -11.07 39.04 9.85
N SER A 209 -10.34 39.28 8.76
CA SER A 209 -9.77 40.60 8.45
C SER A 209 -10.87 41.60 8.11
N THR A 210 -11.85 41.21 7.29
CA THR A 210 -13.03 42.03 6.98
C THR A 210 -13.83 42.37 8.23
N LEU A 211 -14.04 41.41 9.14
CA LEU A 211 -14.72 41.64 10.42
C LEU A 211 -13.97 42.61 11.35
N ASN A 212 -12.66 42.79 11.17
CA ASN A 212 -11.88 43.78 11.92
C ASN A 212 -11.95 45.17 11.30
N LEU A 213 -12.30 45.27 10.02
CA LEU A 213 -12.42 46.54 9.29
C LEU A 213 -13.79 47.18 9.42
N ILE A 214 -14.83 46.36 9.63
CA ILE A 214 -16.21 46.84 9.77
C ILE A 214 -16.57 47.04 11.24
N ASP A 215 -17.39 48.04 11.53
CA ASP A 215 -17.97 48.25 12.85
C ASP A 215 -19.13 47.27 13.06
N ILE A 216 -18.85 46.15 13.72
CA ILE A 216 -19.80 45.10 14.06
C ILE A 216 -19.95 45.02 15.57
N PRO A 217 -21.19 44.91 16.11
CA PRO A 217 -21.40 44.73 17.54
C PRO A 217 -20.59 43.54 18.08
N ALA A 218 -19.96 43.72 19.24
CA ALA A 218 -19.10 42.70 19.84
C ALA A 218 -19.84 41.37 20.11
N ASP A 219 -21.14 41.45 20.43
CA ASP A 219 -21.98 40.26 20.63
C ASP A 219 -22.22 39.51 19.31
N ASP A 220 -22.49 40.21 18.21
CA ASP A 220 -22.65 39.61 16.88
C ASP A 220 -21.35 38.95 16.41
N ARG A 221 -20.20 39.61 16.63
CA ARG A 221 -18.88 39.02 16.34
C ARG A 221 -18.63 37.74 17.14
N ARG A 222 -18.98 37.73 18.43
CA ARG A 222 -18.85 36.54 19.30
C ARG A 222 -19.76 35.41 18.81
N ARG A 223 -21.03 35.70 18.52
CA ARG A 223 -22.00 34.72 18.00
C ARG A 223 -21.49 34.12 16.69
N LEU A 224 -21.02 34.95 15.77
CA LEU A 224 -20.52 34.54 14.46
C LEU A 224 -19.30 33.61 14.57
N LEU A 225 -18.32 33.94 15.42
CA LEU A 225 -17.03 33.24 15.50
C LEU A 225 -16.97 32.11 16.54
N SER A 226 -17.98 31.97 17.40
CA SER A 226 -18.02 30.99 18.49
C SER A 226 -17.62 29.56 18.11
N ASN A 227 -18.14 29.02 17.01
CA ASN A 227 -17.87 27.65 16.59
C ASN A 227 -16.50 27.49 15.91
N LEU A 228 -16.01 28.53 15.25
CA LEU A 228 -14.63 28.56 14.76
C LEU A 228 -13.65 28.53 15.94
N GLN A 229 -13.87 29.36 16.95
CA GLN A 229 -13.04 29.43 18.16
C GLN A 229 -13.08 28.12 18.95
N ALA A 230 -14.26 27.50 19.08
CA ALA A 230 -14.39 26.19 19.73
C ALA A 230 -13.66 25.08 18.95
N ALA A 231 -13.74 25.08 17.62
CA ALA A 231 -13.02 24.13 16.77
C ALA A 231 -11.49 24.33 16.85
N GLU A 232 -11.04 25.58 16.82
CA GLU A 232 -9.63 25.97 17.04
C GLU A 232 -9.13 25.50 18.41
N ALA A 233 -9.88 25.73 19.49
CA ALA A 233 -9.51 25.31 20.83
C ALA A 233 -9.42 23.79 20.98
N ARG A 234 -10.33 23.03 20.36
CA ARG A 234 -10.26 21.57 20.31
C ARG A 234 -9.02 21.09 19.56
N ALA A 235 -8.77 21.65 18.38
CA ALA A 235 -7.60 21.29 17.57
C ALA A 235 -6.27 21.60 18.26
N ALA A 236 -6.21 22.65 19.07
CA ALA A 236 -5.04 22.98 19.89
C ALA A 236 -4.79 21.96 21.02
N LYS A 237 -5.86 21.46 21.65
CA LYS A 237 -5.77 20.44 22.73
C LYS A 237 -5.35 19.06 22.21
N THR A 238 -5.64 18.75 20.94
CA THR A 238 -5.27 17.47 20.33
C THR A 238 -3.84 17.44 19.82
N ARG A 239 -3.06 18.53 19.92
CA ARG A 239 -1.61 18.49 19.68
C ARG A 239 -0.92 17.88 20.91
N PRO A 240 -0.38 16.65 20.86
CA PRO A 240 0.49 16.16 21.92
C PRO A 240 1.76 17.01 21.90
N GLY A 241 2.27 17.34 23.10
CA GLY A 241 3.44 18.17 23.28
C GLY A 241 4.67 17.63 22.54
N GLU A 242 5.20 18.45 21.65
CA GLU A 242 6.59 18.39 21.25
C GLU A 242 7.42 18.93 22.45
N GLN A 243 8.20 18.03 23.07
CA GLN A 243 9.31 18.24 24.03
C GLN A 243 9.07 18.15 25.57
N ARG A 244 9.29 16.93 26.10
CA ARG A 244 10.13 16.48 27.26
C ARG A 244 9.51 15.17 27.77
N THR A 245 10.18 14.02 27.79
CA THR A 245 11.54 13.73 28.27
C THR A 245 12.15 12.56 27.51
N THR A 246 13.47 12.65 27.32
CA THR A 246 14.38 11.53 27.11
C THR A 246 14.23 10.47 28.20
N GLU A 247 13.88 9.25 27.82
CA GLU A 247 14.46 8.04 28.41
C GLU A 247 14.28 6.87 27.43
N SER A 248 15.39 6.16 27.25
CA SER A 248 15.63 5.07 26.32
C SER A 248 14.72 3.88 26.58
N THR A 249 14.13 3.31 25.53
CA THR A 249 13.98 1.85 25.37
C THR A 249 13.57 1.51 23.92
N THR A 250 14.55 0.99 23.18
CA THR A 250 14.46 -0.07 22.16
C THR A 250 13.11 -0.31 21.46
N ASP A 251 13.05 0.08 20.18
CA ASP A 251 12.12 -0.41 19.17
C ASP A 251 12.87 -1.43 18.28
N PRO A 252 12.32 -2.63 17.99
CA PRO A 252 12.92 -3.55 17.02
C PRO A 252 12.58 -3.09 15.60
N ALA A 253 13.63 -2.81 14.82
CA ALA A 253 13.53 -2.39 13.43
C ALA A 253 12.98 -3.51 12.53
N ILE A 254 11.93 -3.20 11.76
CA ILE A 254 11.61 -3.87 10.51
C ILE A 254 12.34 -3.08 9.40
N PRO A 255 13.28 -3.69 8.64
CA PRO A 255 14.06 -2.96 7.65
C PRO A 255 13.28 -2.71 6.36
N ASN A 256 13.34 -1.46 5.92
CA ASN A 256 13.18 -1.03 4.53
C ASN A 256 14.23 -1.76 3.66
N ALA A 257 13.78 -2.41 2.58
CA ALA A 257 14.67 -2.82 1.49
C ALA A 257 14.40 -1.89 0.29
N THR A 258 15.19 -0.83 0.20
CA THR A 258 15.52 -0.18 -1.06
C THR A 258 16.66 -0.94 -1.70
N ASP A 259 16.48 -1.25 -2.99
CA ASP A 259 17.46 -1.22 -4.07
C ASP A 259 18.90 -0.81 -3.65
N ASP A 260 19.75 -1.81 -3.42
CA ASP A 260 21.20 -1.77 -3.68
C ASP A 260 21.74 -3.20 -3.53
N ALA A 261 22.29 -3.73 -4.61
CA ALA A 261 22.96 -5.03 -4.63
C ALA A 261 24.21 -5.01 -3.73
N PRO A 262 24.49 -6.05 -2.94
CA PRO A 262 25.83 -6.27 -2.43
C PRO A 262 26.63 -7.07 -3.45
N ASN A 263 27.66 -6.40 -3.97
CA ASN A 263 28.86 -6.99 -4.53
C ASN A 263 29.36 -8.12 -3.60
N HIS A 264 29.39 -9.35 -4.11
CA HIS A 264 29.99 -10.50 -3.45
C HIS A 264 31.51 -10.32 -3.47
N ASP A 265 32.16 -10.44 -2.32
CA ASP A 265 33.54 -10.89 -2.23
C ASP A 265 33.64 -11.95 -1.10
N PRO A 266 34.63 -12.85 -1.19
CA PRO A 266 34.40 -14.29 -1.09
C PRO A 266 34.44 -14.81 0.35
N LEU A 267 33.77 -15.94 0.55
CA LEU A 267 33.78 -16.72 1.78
C LEU A 267 35.22 -17.03 2.24
N PRO A 268 35.50 -16.98 3.56
CA PRO A 268 36.76 -17.46 4.08
C PRO A 268 36.86 -18.98 3.88
N ILE A 269 37.97 -19.39 3.28
CA ILE A 269 38.44 -20.78 3.21
C ILE A 269 39.10 -21.15 4.55
N ALA A 270 38.95 -22.43 4.92
CA ALA A 270 39.61 -23.20 5.99
C ALA A 270 38.90 -23.17 7.37
N ASP A 271 38.72 -24.29 8.08
CA ASP A 271 39.64 -25.42 8.21
C ASP A 271 39.04 -26.81 7.92
N GLU A 272 39.88 -27.65 7.30
CA GLU A 272 39.70 -29.09 7.15
C GLU A 272 39.56 -29.79 8.51
N PRO A 273 38.71 -30.82 8.66
CA PRO A 273 38.78 -31.68 9.84
C PRO A 273 40.05 -32.54 9.76
N ASP A 274 40.87 -32.40 10.80
CA ASP A 274 42.07 -33.20 11.07
C ASP A 274 41.80 -34.71 10.97
N LEU A 275 42.44 -35.36 9.99
CA LEU A 275 42.31 -36.78 9.71
C LEU A 275 43.05 -37.68 10.73
N GLU A 276 43.69 -37.11 11.77
CA GLU A 276 44.30 -37.90 12.85
C GLU A 276 43.35 -38.22 14.02
N SER A 277 42.12 -37.69 14.07
CA SER A 277 41.18 -37.99 15.17
C SER A 277 40.25 -39.19 14.92
N LEU A 278 40.43 -39.95 13.84
CA LEU A 278 39.58 -41.09 13.45
C LEU A 278 40.25 -42.48 13.57
N LEU A 279 41.46 -42.57 14.14
CA LEU A 279 42.17 -43.84 14.36
C LEU A 279 42.34 -44.26 15.84
N ALA A 280 41.57 -43.68 16.77
CA ALA A 280 41.74 -43.94 18.21
C ALA A 280 40.51 -44.55 18.93
N VAL A 281 39.61 -45.28 18.25
CA VAL A 281 38.46 -45.96 18.90
C VAL A 281 38.24 -47.41 18.43
N GLU A 282 39.28 -48.12 17.98
CA GLU A 282 39.20 -49.57 17.69
C GLU A 282 40.23 -50.44 18.45
N GLU A 283 40.53 -50.12 19.70
CA GLU A 283 41.19 -51.08 20.62
C GLU A 283 40.64 -50.94 22.05
N GLU A 284 39.42 -51.39 22.31
CA GLU A 284 39.02 -51.94 23.63
C GLU A 284 37.62 -52.60 23.60
N ARG A 285 37.49 -53.73 22.89
CA ARG A 285 36.52 -54.79 23.24
C ARG A 285 37.06 -56.16 22.78
N VAL A 286 37.88 -56.75 23.64
CA VAL A 286 38.01 -58.21 23.78
C VAL A 286 37.13 -58.62 24.95
#